data_AF-A0A351H816-F1
#
_entry.id   AF-A0A351H816-F1
#
_cell.length_a   1.000
_cell.length_b   1.000
_cell.length_c   1.000
_cell.angle_alpha   90.00
_cell.angle_beta   90.00
_cell.angle_gamma   90.00
#
_symmetry.space_group_name_H-M   'P 1'
#
loop_
_entity.id
_entity.type
_entity.pdbx_description
1 polymer ?
#
loop_
_entity_poly.entity_id
_entity_poly.type
_entity_poly.pdbx_seq_one_letter_code
_entity_poly.pdbx_strand_id
1 'polypeptide(L)'
;MTGIRRAFCLFLSFSILISAAFCSTAWVLRTYAAQRGYVDATDVNIREDATTKSKSLGKTPLYEKVYVTVNGQKTGDDGYIWYNITYNGITGYIRGDFIKIIEQTEDATFEEQLNAFPESYKPYLRDLHAVYPNWRFYADKINLTLDEAVELEAPRLNATPITYKTVHYTTAKSWLSMGFGAYEYSENAWVLRDTSYYIASRELVKYYMDPRNFLDSSYIYTFMLQGYDGSAQNTDGVRNIVKNTFLDTNEYINIIMDAAQQSGVSPYVIAAKIIQEQGTKGTSPLISGTYAGYEGYYNYFNVAASSDTSGDKVKNGLIYARAHGWNSRSASIIGGAKFYAGNYISVGQNTFYYMDYNVKNPSLINHQYATAVYDAANKGKGLAKTYSSDRNGSLSFVIPVYNGMGDTAAAKPAENGNLNNYYFDSIEVYGLSDSFNRFKYNYTLAVSGDTSIKVTVPAGAAYVSASSFALNAGVTDIVLTVRGQSGYTTDYRISVKADRACTVYINSNGSSPVPTPDPTPSGNARGDTNGDGVVNGRDAANIQLHILGIRNLSGSAFTAADTNGDGVVNGRDAANVQLHILGIRNLT
;
A
#
# COMPACT_ATOMS: atom_id res chain seq x y z
N MET A 1 71.45 64.72 44.39
CA MET A 1 71.48 65.89 43.49
C MET A 1 70.21 65.82 42.63
N THR A 2 69.14 66.52 43.01
CA THR A 2 68.70 67.79 42.38
C THR A 2 68.54 67.62 40.86
N GLY A 3 67.37 67.55 40.22
CA GLY A 3 66.13 68.29 40.44
C GLY A 3 66.01 69.42 39.42
N ILE A 4 65.37 69.19 38.26
CA ILE A 4 64.86 70.21 37.30
C ILE A 4 63.60 69.61 36.64
N ARG A 5 62.37 69.88 37.12
CA ARG A 5 61.42 70.97 36.75
C ARG A 5 61.11 71.02 35.25
N ARG A 6 59.95 70.55 34.81
CA ARG A 6 58.60 71.20 34.78
C ARG A 6 58.41 72.21 33.63
N ALA A 7 57.47 71.83 32.75
CA ALA A 7 56.35 72.61 32.20
C ALA A 7 56.56 73.51 30.95
N PHE A 8 55.92 73.10 29.85
CA PHE A 8 54.97 73.87 29.01
C PHE A 8 54.14 72.81 28.23
N CYS A 9 52.85 72.55 28.52
CA CYS A 9 51.63 73.26 28.06
C CYS A 9 51.67 73.52 26.54
N LEU A 10 50.75 73.09 25.68
CA LEU A 10 49.28 73.02 25.75
C LEU A 10 48.76 72.38 24.43
N PHE A 11 47.54 71.80 24.46
CA PHE A 11 46.71 71.34 23.31
C PHE A 11 47.04 70.00 22.62
N LEU A 12 46.60 68.88 23.21
CA LEU A 12 45.75 67.89 22.51
C LEU A 12 45.11 66.90 23.51
N SER A 13 44.35 67.42 24.47
CA SER A 13 43.63 66.63 25.47
C SER A 13 42.15 67.02 25.49
N PHE A 14 41.38 66.54 24.51
CA PHE A 14 39.93 66.30 24.61
C PHE A 14 39.47 65.70 23.28
N SER A 15 39.35 64.36 23.17
CA SER A 15 38.48 63.63 22.19
C SER A 15 38.75 62.12 22.07
N ILE A 16 39.73 61.52 22.75
CA ILE A 16 39.95 60.06 22.69
C ILE A 16 39.95 59.47 24.09
N LEU A 17 38.83 59.62 24.80
CA LEU A 17 38.57 58.93 26.08
C LEU A 17 37.05 58.77 26.32
N ILE A 18 36.29 58.49 25.25
CA ILE A 18 34.94 57.90 25.32
C ILE A 18 34.76 56.97 24.09
N SER A 19 35.53 55.90 24.02
CA SER A 19 35.29 54.79 23.08
C SER A 19 35.79 53.44 23.60
N ALA A 20 36.14 53.36 24.88
CA ALA A 20 36.55 52.13 25.56
C ALA A 20 35.49 51.60 26.55
N ALA A 21 34.20 51.85 26.28
CA ALA A 21 33.08 51.34 27.08
C ALA A 21 31.89 50.82 26.26
N PHE A 22 32.00 50.74 24.93
CA PHE A 22 31.00 50.11 24.06
C PHE A 22 31.71 49.41 22.89
N CYS A 23 32.49 48.37 23.18
CA CYS A 23 32.86 47.38 22.18
C CYS A 23 32.25 46.06 22.61
N SER A 24 31.02 45.87 22.14
CA SER A 24 30.38 44.59 21.85
C SER A 24 30.67 43.45 22.83
N THR A 25 29.69 43.20 23.70
CA THR A 25 29.18 41.84 23.84
C THR A 25 28.81 41.35 22.43
N ALA A 26 29.80 40.83 21.70
CA ALA A 26 29.54 40.00 20.56
C ALA A 26 28.84 38.77 21.13
N TRP A 27 27.50 38.84 21.16
CA TRP A 27 26.67 37.66 21.16
C TRP A 27 27.17 36.85 19.97
N VAL A 28 27.99 35.84 20.24
CA VAL A 28 28.24 34.79 19.28
C VAL A 28 26.86 34.19 19.04
N LEU A 29 26.20 34.65 17.98
CA LEU A 29 25.05 33.97 17.41
C LEU A 29 25.60 32.60 17.02
N ARG A 30 25.50 31.64 17.93
CA ARG A 30 25.62 30.24 17.58
C ARG A 30 24.48 29.99 16.61
N THR A 31 24.80 29.97 15.33
CA THR A 31 23.89 29.48 14.31
C THR A 31 23.59 28.04 14.67
N TYR A 32 22.33 27.76 15.02
CA TYR A 32 21.88 26.39 15.19
C TYR A 32 21.98 25.75 13.80
N ALA A 33 22.85 24.75 13.64
CA ALA A 33 22.91 24.01 12.39
C ALA A 33 21.55 23.37 12.18
N ALA A 34 20.94 23.56 11.01
CA ALA A 34 19.65 22.96 10.72
C ALA A 34 19.76 21.43 10.83
N GLN A 35 18.97 20.83 11.73
CA GLN A 35 18.93 19.40 11.95
C GLN A 35 17.67 18.82 11.28
N ARG A 36 17.67 17.52 10.99
CA ARG A 36 16.45 16.82 10.56
C ARG A 36 15.82 16.15 11.77
N GLY A 37 14.50 16.20 11.89
CA GLY A 37 13.76 15.48 12.92
C GLY A 37 12.48 14.88 12.38
N TYR A 38 11.82 14.07 13.20
CA TYR A 38 10.46 13.62 12.93
C TYR A 38 9.53 13.91 14.11
N VAL A 39 8.25 14.09 13.81
CA VAL A 39 7.21 14.31 14.82
C VAL A 39 6.69 12.95 15.29
N ASP A 40 6.93 12.61 16.55
CA ASP A 40 6.54 11.36 17.22
C ASP A 40 5.17 11.50 17.89
N ALA A 41 4.23 12.18 17.20
CA ALA A 41 2.87 12.45 17.63
C ALA A 41 1.98 12.83 16.44
N THR A 42 0.66 12.71 16.60
CA THR A 42 -0.33 13.05 15.56
C THR A 42 -1.11 14.32 15.92
N ASP A 43 -1.55 15.08 14.91
CA ASP A 43 -2.34 16.32 15.08
C ASP A 43 -1.66 17.40 15.94
N VAL A 44 -0.34 17.54 15.78
CA VAL A 44 0.47 18.47 16.57
C VAL A 44 0.39 19.87 15.96
N ASN A 45 0.07 20.88 16.78
CA ASN A 45 0.03 22.27 16.33
C ASN A 45 1.45 22.81 16.10
N ILE A 46 1.65 23.42 14.93
CA ILE A 46 2.81 24.27 14.63
C ILE A 46 2.45 25.68 15.06
N ARG A 47 3.17 26.23 16.03
CA ARG A 47 2.80 27.48 16.71
C ARG A 47 3.68 28.65 16.31
N GLU A 48 3.13 29.86 16.37
CA GLU A 48 3.89 31.07 16.05
C GLU A 48 5.04 31.36 17.03
N ASP A 49 4.89 30.99 18.31
CA ASP A 49 5.93 31.11 19.32
C ASP A 49 5.95 29.87 20.25
N ALA A 50 7.00 29.75 21.06
CA ALA A 50 7.24 28.67 22.02
C ALA A 50 6.30 28.73 23.24
N THR A 51 4.99 28.68 23.00
CA THR A 51 3.95 28.64 24.04
C THR A 51 2.66 28.06 23.49
N THR A 52 1.89 27.37 24.33
CA THR A 52 0.57 26.82 23.94
C THR A 52 -0.50 27.88 23.68
N LYS A 53 -0.24 29.15 24.04
CA LYS A 53 -1.17 30.27 23.87
C LYS A 53 -1.04 31.00 22.54
N SER A 54 0.07 30.84 21.82
CA SER A 54 0.27 31.53 20.55
C SER A 54 -0.60 30.93 19.46
N LYS A 55 -0.79 31.71 18.39
CA LYS A 55 -1.55 31.30 17.20
C LYS A 55 -0.99 29.99 16.63
N SER A 56 -1.90 29.09 16.24
CA SER A 56 -1.55 27.91 15.43
C SER A 56 -1.39 28.35 13.98
N LEU A 57 -0.21 28.10 13.40
CA LEU A 57 0.14 28.38 12.00
C LEU A 57 -0.26 27.22 11.08
N GLY A 58 -0.52 26.05 11.66
CA GLY A 58 -0.89 24.83 10.95
C GLY A 58 -0.83 23.64 11.90
N LYS A 59 -1.15 22.46 11.38
CA LYS A 59 -1.03 21.21 12.12
C LYS A 59 -0.32 20.15 11.30
N THR A 60 0.35 19.24 11.99
CA THR A 60 0.84 18.02 11.37
C THR A 60 -0.34 17.10 11.00
N PRO A 61 -0.27 16.40 9.86
CA PRO A 61 -1.34 15.50 9.42
C PRO A 61 -1.64 14.41 10.45
N LEU A 62 -2.90 14.00 10.50
CA LEU A 62 -3.32 12.82 11.23
C LEU A 62 -2.82 11.58 10.50
N TYR A 63 -2.15 10.69 11.25
CA TYR A 63 -1.80 9.34 10.81
C TYR A 63 -0.74 9.24 9.70
N GLU A 64 -0.03 10.33 9.40
CA GLU A 64 1.08 10.34 8.45
C GLU A 64 2.42 10.54 9.15
N LYS A 65 3.49 10.11 8.46
CA LYS A 65 4.87 10.30 8.90
C LYS A 65 5.31 11.72 8.58
N VAL A 66 5.75 12.46 9.61
CA VAL A 66 6.05 13.90 9.47
C VAL A 66 7.51 14.16 9.78
N TYR A 67 8.28 14.45 8.73
CA TYR A 67 9.65 14.93 8.84
C TYR A 67 9.68 16.44 8.80
N VAL A 68 10.58 17.02 9.59
CA VAL A 68 10.74 18.46 9.72
C VAL A 68 12.20 18.84 9.69
N THR A 69 12.48 20.05 9.20
CA THR A 69 13.77 20.70 9.43
C THR A 69 13.69 21.42 10.76
N VAL A 70 14.63 21.20 11.67
CA VAL A 70 14.75 21.83 12.98
C VAL A 70 15.80 22.93 12.87
N ASN A 71 15.36 24.18 12.92
CA ASN A 71 16.18 25.37 12.69
C ASN A 71 16.73 25.99 13.99
N GLY A 72 16.24 25.54 15.14
CA GLY A 72 16.60 26.12 16.44
C GLY A 72 15.73 25.59 17.56
N GLN A 73 16.02 26.01 18.78
CA GLN A 73 15.24 25.69 19.96
C GLN A 73 15.09 26.89 20.89
N LYS A 74 13.99 26.93 21.64
CA LYS A 74 13.66 27.97 22.63
C LYS A 74 12.96 27.32 23.81
N THR A 75 13.30 27.71 25.04
CA THR A 75 12.54 27.28 26.22
C THR A 75 11.25 28.09 26.31
N GLY A 76 10.11 27.41 26.37
CA GLY A 76 8.79 28.03 26.49
C GLY A 76 8.46 28.49 27.90
N ASP A 77 7.38 29.25 28.04
CA ASP A 77 6.85 29.69 29.35
C ASP A 77 6.30 28.51 30.19
N ASP A 78 6.05 27.38 29.53
CA ASP A 78 5.66 26.11 30.13
C ASP A 78 6.85 25.25 30.61
N GLY A 79 8.08 25.74 30.46
CA GLY A 79 9.30 25.06 30.89
C GLY A 79 9.80 23.95 29.95
N TYR A 80 9.08 23.69 28.85
CA TYR A 80 9.53 22.73 27.84
C TYR A 80 10.49 23.39 26.85
N ILE A 81 11.36 22.60 26.24
CA ILE A 81 12.06 23.00 25.02
C ILE A 81 11.04 22.97 23.87
N TRP A 82 11.04 23.99 23.04
CA TRP A 82 10.29 24.07 21.79
C TRP A 82 11.26 24.19 20.64
N TYR A 83 11.09 23.36 19.61
CA TYR A 83 11.91 23.43 18.40
C TYR A 83 11.26 24.36 17.38
N ASN A 84 12.03 25.31 16.87
CA ASN A 84 11.66 26.02 15.65
C ASN A 84 11.86 25.07 14.48
N ILE A 85 10.78 24.77 13.76
CA ILE A 85 10.76 23.81 12.67
C ILE A 85 10.25 24.44 11.38
N THR A 86 10.61 23.83 10.25
CA THR A 86 10.00 24.08 8.94
C THR A 86 9.37 22.80 8.42
N TYR A 87 8.09 22.87 8.04
CA TYR A 87 7.31 21.78 7.47
C TYR A 87 6.35 22.33 6.40
N ASN A 88 6.37 21.79 5.18
CA ASN A 88 5.53 22.23 4.06
C ASN A 88 5.49 23.77 3.86
N GLY A 89 6.65 24.42 3.99
CA GLY A 89 6.77 25.88 3.87
C GLY A 89 6.31 26.69 5.09
N ILE A 90 5.75 26.04 6.11
CA ILE A 90 5.37 26.67 7.38
C ILE A 90 6.58 26.60 8.33
N THR A 91 7.01 27.76 8.84
CA THR A 91 8.02 27.85 9.89
C THR A 91 7.37 28.31 11.20
N GLY A 92 7.55 27.53 12.26
CA GLY A 92 6.96 27.79 13.58
C GLY A 92 7.55 26.88 14.65
N TYR A 93 6.89 26.75 15.80
CA TYR A 93 7.37 26.01 16.96
C TYR A 93 6.50 24.79 17.27
N ILE A 94 7.15 23.66 17.55
CA ILE A 94 6.53 22.46 18.13
C ILE A 94 7.24 22.16 19.44
N ARG A 95 6.50 21.72 20.46
CA ARG A 95 7.06 21.32 21.75
C ARG A 95 7.95 20.10 21.60
N GLY A 96 9.12 20.11 22.24
CA GLY A 96 10.23 19.21 21.97
C GLY A 96 10.00 17.75 22.37
N ASP A 97 9.05 17.49 23.26
CA ASP A 97 8.61 16.12 23.59
C ASP A 97 7.87 15.43 22.44
N PHE A 98 7.40 16.19 21.44
CA PHE A 98 6.81 15.64 20.22
C PHE A 98 7.80 15.45 19.07
N ILE A 99 9.07 15.86 19.22
CA ILE A 99 10.06 15.78 18.16
C ILE A 99 11.22 14.87 18.58
N LYS A 100 11.61 13.99 17.67
CA LYS A 100 12.86 13.24 17.77
C LYS A 100 13.84 13.80 16.75
N ILE A 101 14.98 14.28 17.24
CA ILE A 101 16.08 14.74 16.40
C ILE A 101 16.79 13.52 15.83
N ILE A 102 17.07 13.55 14.52
CA ILE A 102 17.81 12.50 13.83
C ILE A 102 19.27 12.96 13.78
N GLU A 103 20.09 12.44 14.69
CA GLU A 103 21.53 12.68 14.71
C GLU A 103 22.23 11.47 14.10
N GLN A 104 22.63 11.59 12.83
CA GLN A 104 23.37 10.54 12.15
C GLN A 104 24.75 10.38 12.77
N THR A 105 25.02 9.19 13.29
CA THR A 105 26.34 8.80 13.79
C THR A 105 26.83 7.63 12.95
N GLU A 106 28.13 7.59 12.65
CA GLU A 106 28.69 6.46 11.92
C GLU A 106 28.70 5.22 12.81
N ASP A 107 27.98 4.19 12.39
CA ASP A 107 27.98 2.86 12.99
C ASP A 107 28.28 1.83 11.90
N ALA A 108 29.55 1.43 11.80
CA ALA A 108 30.01 0.49 10.78
C ALA A 108 29.33 -0.88 10.89
N THR A 109 28.92 -1.30 12.10
CA THR A 109 28.24 -2.58 12.29
C THR A 109 26.83 -2.52 11.74
N PHE A 110 26.13 -1.41 11.98
CA PHE A 110 24.80 -1.18 11.43
C PHE A 110 24.83 -1.02 9.90
N GLU A 111 25.79 -0.30 9.34
CA GLU A 111 25.92 -0.16 7.88
C GLU A 111 26.21 -1.51 7.20
N GLU A 112 26.99 -2.41 7.83
CA GLU A 112 27.16 -3.78 7.33
C GLU A 112 25.86 -4.58 7.37
N GLN A 113 25.03 -4.43 8.42
CA GLN A 113 23.69 -5.04 8.48
C GLN A 113 22.79 -4.54 7.33
N LEU A 114 22.91 -3.26 6.94
CA LEU A 114 22.11 -2.69 5.86
C LEU A 114 22.40 -3.32 4.48
N ASN A 115 23.54 -4.01 4.29
CA ASN A 115 23.83 -4.72 3.04
C ASN A 115 22.81 -5.82 2.72
N ALA A 116 22.06 -6.29 3.72
CA ALA A 116 20.97 -7.25 3.52
C ALA A 116 19.70 -6.63 2.91
N PHE A 117 19.59 -5.29 2.88
CA PHE A 117 18.41 -4.55 2.41
C PHE A 117 18.65 -3.84 1.07
N PRO A 118 17.62 -3.71 0.22
CA PRO A 118 17.67 -2.84 -0.95
C PRO A 118 17.89 -1.37 -0.58
N GLU A 119 18.48 -0.57 -1.49
CA GLU A 119 18.74 0.86 -1.26
C GLU A 119 17.48 1.64 -0.87
N SER A 120 16.32 1.27 -1.40
CA SER A 120 15.04 1.94 -1.11
C SER A 120 14.54 1.78 0.33
N TYR A 121 15.17 0.93 1.15
CA TYR A 121 14.86 0.76 2.58
C TYR A 121 15.80 1.57 3.48
N LYS A 122 17.06 1.72 3.09
CA LYS A 122 18.16 2.20 3.94
C LYS A 122 17.90 3.57 4.58
N PRO A 123 17.33 4.57 3.88
CA PRO A 123 17.07 5.88 4.49
C PRO A 123 16.15 5.79 5.72
N TYR A 124 15.12 4.95 5.66
CA TYR A 124 14.18 4.78 6.77
C TYR A 124 14.82 4.07 7.97
N LEU A 125 15.65 3.05 7.70
CA LEU A 125 16.34 2.29 8.72
C LEU A 125 17.42 3.14 9.41
N ARG A 126 18.16 3.97 8.68
CA ARG A 126 19.11 4.94 9.26
C ARG A 126 18.43 5.94 10.18
N ASP A 127 17.27 6.47 9.77
CA ASP A 127 16.49 7.40 10.61
C ASP A 127 16.04 6.74 11.92
N LEU A 128 15.66 5.45 11.85
CA LEU A 128 15.26 4.67 13.02
C LEU A 128 16.46 4.35 13.93
N HIS A 129 17.59 3.92 13.34
CA HIS A 129 18.82 3.58 14.07
C HIS A 129 19.41 4.79 14.79
N ALA A 130 19.42 5.96 14.14
CA ALA A 130 19.88 7.20 14.75
C ALA A 130 19.13 7.56 16.03
N VAL A 131 17.84 7.22 16.13
CA VAL A 131 17.02 7.49 17.32
C VAL A 131 16.98 6.31 18.29
N TYR A 132 17.10 5.09 17.79
CA TYR A 132 17.02 3.86 18.57
C TYR A 132 18.16 2.89 18.21
N PRO A 133 19.40 3.19 18.66
CA PRO A 133 20.60 2.43 18.23
C PRO A 133 20.64 0.98 18.71
N ASN A 134 19.79 0.61 19.69
CA ASN A 134 19.68 -0.75 20.21
C ASN A 134 18.69 -1.63 19.43
N TRP A 135 17.97 -1.06 18.46
CA TRP A 135 17.04 -1.79 17.61
C TRP A 135 17.80 -2.59 16.55
N ARG A 136 17.30 -3.77 16.22
CA ARG A 136 17.93 -4.71 15.29
C ARG A 136 16.99 -4.96 14.13
N PHE A 137 17.49 -4.81 12.91
CA PHE A 137 16.69 -4.94 11.68
C PHE A 137 17.17 -6.14 10.87
N TYR A 138 16.29 -7.09 10.64
CA TYR A 138 16.57 -8.31 9.88
C TYR A 138 15.76 -8.30 8.58
N ALA A 139 16.46 -8.32 7.45
CA ALA A 139 15.83 -8.50 6.15
C ALA A 139 15.36 -9.95 6.00
N ASP A 140 14.09 -10.14 5.67
CA ASP A 140 13.50 -11.45 5.41
C ASP A 140 13.06 -11.53 3.95
N LYS A 141 13.85 -12.25 3.13
CA LYS A 141 13.66 -12.31 1.68
C LYS A 141 12.41 -13.11 1.35
N ILE A 142 11.55 -12.52 0.52
CA ILE A 142 10.32 -13.15 0.01
C ILE A 142 10.52 -13.53 -1.45
N ASN A 143 10.26 -14.80 -1.78
CA ASN A 143 10.40 -15.32 -3.14
C ASN A 143 9.18 -14.99 -4.03
N LEU A 144 8.72 -13.74 -3.95
CA LEU A 144 7.67 -13.13 -4.76
C LEU A 144 8.04 -11.66 -4.96
N THR A 145 7.64 -11.09 -6.09
CA THR A 145 7.54 -9.63 -6.21
C THR A 145 6.40 -9.12 -5.34
N LEU A 146 6.42 -7.82 -4.99
CA LEU A 146 5.32 -7.21 -4.25
C LEU A 146 3.99 -7.34 -5.02
N ASP A 147 4.03 -7.20 -6.35
CA ASP A 147 2.83 -7.34 -7.17
C ASP A 147 2.29 -8.77 -7.16
N GLU A 148 3.14 -9.80 -7.27
CA GLU A 148 2.69 -11.20 -7.15
C GLU A 148 2.08 -11.49 -5.77
N ALA A 149 2.66 -10.95 -4.70
CA ALA A 149 2.12 -11.10 -3.36
C ALA A 149 0.77 -10.37 -3.18
N VAL A 150 0.60 -9.18 -3.76
CA VAL A 150 -0.67 -8.47 -3.77
C VAL A 150 -1.74 -9.24 -4.55
N GLU A 151 -1.38 -9.87 -5.67
CA GLU A 151 -2.30 -10.74 -6.40
C GLU A 151 -2.74 -11.94 -5.57
N LEU A 152 -1.89 -12.44 -4.65
CA LEU A 152 -2.30 -13.46 -3.69
C LEU A 152 -3.38 -12.96 -2.74
N GLU A 153 -3.51 -11.66 -2.48
CA GLU A 153 -4.50 -11.04 -1.59
C GLU A 153 -5.75 -10.52 -2.32
N ALA A 154 -5.88 -10.83 -3.61
CA ALA A 154 -7.02 -10.44 -4.43
C ALA A 154 -7.90 -11.66 -4.78
N PRO A 155 -9.23 -11.48 -4.85
CA PRO A 155 -10.09 -12.51 -5.43
C PRO A 155 -9.74 -12.69 -6.90
N ARG A 156 -9.53 -13.95 -7.30
CA ARG A 156 -9.12 -14.31 -8.66
C ARG A 156 -9.99 -15.44 -9.21
N LEU A 157 -10.19 -15.40 -10.53
CA LEU A 157 -10.90 -16.44 -11.24
C LEU A 157 -10.17 -17.79 -11.05
N ASN A 158 -10.91 -18.84 -10.69
CA ASN A 158 -10.40 -20.20 -10.44
C ASN A 158 -9.44 -20.35 -9.26
N ALA A 159 -9.30 -19.34 -8.37
CA ALA A 159 -8.50 -19.48 -7.16
C ALA A 159 -9.23 -20.29 -6.09
N THR A 160 -8.53 -21.24 -5.44
CA THR A 160 -9.03 -21.99 -4.28
C THR A 160 -7.90 -22.10 -3.23
N PRO A 161 -8.10 -21.60 -2.00
CA PRO A 161 -9.23 -20.78 -1.54
C PRO A 161 -9.23 -19.39 -2.19
N ILE A 162 -10.40 -18.76 -2.26
CA ILE A 162 -10.51 -17.33 -2.56
C ILE A 162 -10.09 -16.56 -1.31
N THR A 163 -9.20 -15.59 -1.47
CA THR A 163 -8.78 -14.67 -0.42
C THR A 163 -8.96 -13.23 -0.87
N TYR A 164 -9.09 -12.32 0.09
CA TYR A 164 -9.28 -10.90 -0.16
C TYR A 164 -8.98 -10.07 1.09
N LYS A 165 -8.49 -8.86 0.86
CA LYS A 165 -8.49 -7.81 1.89
C LYS A 165 -9.70 -6.91 1.81
N THR A 166 -10.10 -6.37 2.95
CA THR A 166 -11.28 -5.54 3.11
C THR A 166 -10.99 -4.16 3.66
N VAL A 167 -11.94 -3.27 3.45
CA VAL A 167 -11.96 -1.88 3.91
C VAL A 167 -13.39 -1.52 4.33
N HIS A 168 -13.53 -0.64 5.31
CA HIS A 168 -14.84 -0.27 5.87
C HIS A 168 -15.74 0.44 4.83
N TYR A 169 -17.06 0.29 4.94
CA TYR A 169 -18.01 0.81 3.94
C TYR A 169 -18.01 2.35 3.79
N THR A 170 -17.50 3.07 4.77
CA THR A 170 -17.45 4.54 4.78
C THR A 170 -16.24 5.12 4.04
N THR A 171 -15.39 4.29 3.43
CA THR A 171 -14.19 4.80 2.75
C THR A 171 -14.48 5.34 1.36
N ALA A 172 -13.52 6.08 0.82
CA ALA A 172 -13.54 6.56 -0.55
C ALA A 172 -13.73 5.44 -1.59
N LYS A 173 -14.40 5.76 -2.70
CA LYS A 173 -14.62 4.84 -3.83
C LYS A 173 -13.30 4.39 -4.48
N SER A 174 -12.29 5.26 -4.47
CA SER A 174 -10.94 4.96 -4.96
C SER A 174 -10.23 3.84 -4.18
N TRP A 175 -10.73 3.47 -3.01
CA TRP A 175 -10.20 2.39 -2.18
C TRP A 175 -10.94 1.06 -2.36
N LEU A 176 -12.06 1.07 -3.10
CA LEU A 176 -12.87 -0.11 -3.33
C LEU A 176 -12.41 -0.83 -4.60
N SER A 177 -12.32 -2.16 -4.54
CA SER A 177 -12.06 -2.97 -5.73
C SER A 177 -13.28 -2.99 -6.65
N MET A 178 -13.04 -3.01 -7.96
CA MET A 178 -14.03 -3.43 -8.96
C MET A 178 -13.62 -4.72 -9.66
N GLY A 179 -12.65 -5.44 -9.07
CA GLY A 179 -12.19 -6.74 -9.56
C GLY A 179 -13.19 -7.87 -9.31
N PHE A 180 -12.78 -9.09 -9.63
CA PHE A 180 -13.58 -10.29 -9.50
C PHE A 180 -14.26 -10.39 -8.11
N GLY A 181 -15.58 -10.59 -8.09
CA GLY A 181 -16.38 -10.74 -6.87
C GLY A 181 -16.56 -9.48 -6.01
N ALA A 182 -15.89 -8.36 -6.33
CA ALA A 182 -15.99 -7.12 -5.55
C ALA A 182 -17.13 -6.19 -6.00
N TYR A 183 -17.58 -6.32 -7.25
CA TYR A 183 -18.56 -5.44 -7.87
C TYR A 183 -19.53 -6.20 -8.78
N GLU A 184 -20.83 -6.01 -8.57
CA GLU A 184 -21.88 -6.52 -9.46
C GLU A 184 -22.16 -5.51 -10.56
N TYR A 185 -21.58 -5.74 -11.73
CA TYR A 185 -21.67 -4.84 -12.88
C TYR A 185 -23.09 -4.70 -13.44
N SER A 186 -23.93 -5.73 -13.28
CA SER A 186 -25.34 -5.71 -13.69
C SER A 186 -26.21 -4.83 -12.77
N GLU A 187 -25.83 -4.72 -11.50
CA GLU A 187 -26.53 -3.92 -10.48
C GLU A 187 -25.86 -2.57 -10.23
N ASN A 188 -24.68 -2.35 -10.80
CA ASN A 188 -23.86 -1.14 -10.60
C ASN A 188 -23.56 -0.90 -9.10
N ALA A 189 -23.27 -1.98 -8.34
CA ALA A 189 -23.11 -1.96 -6.89
C ALA A 189 -21.89 -2.76 -6.41
N TRP A 190 -21.23 -2.29 -5.34
CA TRP A 190 -20.20 -3.06 -4.64
C TRP A 190 -20.82 -4.15 -3.79
N VAL A 191 -20.15 -5.30 -3.75
CA VAL A 191 -20.63 -6.43 -2.96
C VAL A 191 -20.14 -6.31 -1.54
N LEU A 192 -21.08 -6.16 -0.60
CA LEU A 192 -20.78 -6.09 0.82
C LEU A 192 -20.20 -7.43 1.33
N ARG A 193 -19.27 -7.33 2.26
CA ARG A 193 -18.69 -8.40 3.06
C ARG A 193 -18.95 -8.09 4.52
N ASP A 194 -19.25 -9.11 5.32
CA ASP A 194 -19.37 -9.05 6.78
C ASP A 194 -20.07 -7.78 7.32
N THR A 195 -21.30 -7.50 6.84
CA THR A 195 -22.22 -6.40 7.22
C THR A 195 -21.72 -4.95 7.10
N SER A 196 -20.41 -4.68 6.93
CA SER A 196 -19.85 -3.31 6.96
C SER A 196 -18.55 -3.14 6.17
N TYR A 197 -18.17 -4.12 5.34
CA TYR A 197 -16.89 -4.12 4.65
C TYR A 197 -17.04 -4.33 3.15
N TYR A 198 -16.13 -3.77 2.36
CA TYR A 198 -15.98 -4.04 0.93
C TYR A 198 -14.59 -4.58 0.65
N ILE A 199 -14.41 -5.25 -0.49
CA ILE A 199 -13.08 -5.69 -0.94
C ILE A 199 -12.23 -4.46 -1.30
N ALA A 200 -11.03 -4.40 -0.73
CA ALA A 200 -10.07 -3.31 -0.94
C ALA A 200 -9.46 -3.36 -2.35
N SER A 201 -9.18 -2.19 -2.93
CA SER A 201 -8.52 -2.10 -4.24
C SER A 201 -7.10 -2.63 -4.18
N ARG A 202 -6.63 -3.19 -5.30
CA ARG A 202 -5.26 -3.71 -5.48
C ARG A 202 -4.20 -2.74 -4.98
N GLU A 203 -4.34 -1.47 -5.32
CA GLU A 203 -3.38 -0.41 -4.97
C GLU A 203 -3.38 -0.07 -3.49
N LEU A 204 -4.53 -0.19 -2.82
CA LEU A 204 -4.60 -0.02 -1.37
C LEU A 204 -3.93 -1.20 -0.66
N VAL A 205 -4.16 -2.42 -1.13
CA VAL A 205 -3.49 -3.62 -0.63
C VAL A 205 -1.98 -3.50 -0.81
N LYS A 206 -1.52 -3.08 -2.00
CA LYS A 206 -0.10 -2.83 -2.30
C LYS A 206 0.52 -1.81 -1.36
N TYR A 207 -0.17 -0.72 -1.05
CA TYR A 207 0.29 0.26 -0.06
C TYR A 207 0.53 -0.38 1.32
N TYR A 208 -0.41 -1.19 1.82
CA TYR A 208 -0.29 -1.81 3.14
C TYR A 208 0.64 -3.03 3.18
N MET A 209 0.92 -3.64 2.03
CA MET A 209 1.90 -4.72 1.92
C MET A 209 3.33 -4.21 1.70
N ASP A 210 3.54 -3.00 1.20
CA ASP A 210 4.89 -2.45 1.04
C ASP A 210 5.52 -2.09 2.39
N PRO A 211 6.58 -2.79 2.85
CA PRO A 211 7.10 -2.59 4.19
C PRO A 211 7.66 -1.20 4.43
N ARG A 212 8.14 -0.54 3.37
CA ARG A 212 8.75 0.80 3.42
C ARG A 212 7.78 1.87 3.91
N ASN A 213 6.49 1.68 3.69
CA ASN A 213 5.43 2.58 4.19
C ASN A 213 5.27 2.56 5.71
N PHE A 214 5.88 1.59 6.40
CA PHE A 214 5.72 1.37 7.83
C PHE A 214 7.05 1.38 8.60
N LEU A 215 8.15 1.80 7.95
CA LEU A 215 9.47 1.94 8.59
C LEU A 215 9.57 3.31 9.29
N ASP A 216 8.84 3.44 10.39
CA ASP A 216 8.90 4.58 11.30
C ASP A 216 8.64 4.15 12.75
N SER A 217 8.87 5.07 13.69
CA SER A 217 8.79 4.82 15.12
C SER A 217 7.41 4.34 15.59
N SER A 218 6.35 4.58 14.81
CA SER A 218 4.98 4.22 15.16
C SER A 218 4.55 2.89 14.54
N TYR A 219 4.89 2.64 13.27
CA TYR A 219 4.36 1.50 12.53
C TYR A 219 5.33 0.33 12.37
N ILE A 220 6.63 0.50 12.66
CA ILE A 220 7.62 -0.58 12.50
C ILE A 220 7.32 -1.81 13.36
N TYR A 221 6.57 -1.63 14.46
CA TYR A 221 6.10 -2.70 15.33
C TYR A 221 5.23 -3.74 14.61
N THR A 222 4.72 -3.42 13.42
CA THR A 222 4.11 -4.38 12.49
C THR A 222 5.06 -5.53 12.15
N PHE A 223 6.36 -5.26 12.12
CA PHE A 223 7.46 -6.19 11.83
C PHE A 223 8.18 -6.68 13.09
N MET A 224 7.73 -6.31 14.30
CA MET A 224 8.41 -6.73 15.52
C MET A 224 8.31 -8.25 15.67
N LEU A 225 9.45 -8.88 15.98
CA LEU A 225 9.55 -10.32 16.20
C LEU A 225 8.66 -10.74 17.38
N GLN A 226 7.67 -11.58 17.08
CA GLN A 226 6.73 -12.11 18.06
C GLN A 226 7.27 -13.33 18.80
N GLY A 227 8.25 -14.03 18.21
CA GLY A 227 8.91 -15.18 18.80
C GLY A 227 9.94 -14.82 19.89
N TYR A 228 10.25 -15.80 20.73
CA TYR A 228 11.26 -15.68 21.78
C TYR A 228 12.67 -15.68 21.18
N ASP A 229 13.48 -14.69 21.58
CA ASP A 229 14.89 -14.55 21.27
C ASP A 229 15.65 -14.26 22.58
N GLY A 230 16.12 -15.32 23.24
CA GLY A 230 16.86 -15.21 24.50
C GLY A 230 18.20 -14.46 24.40
N SER A 231 18.70 -14.18 23.19
CA SER A 231 19.93 -13.40 22.99
C SER A 231 19.71 -11.88 23.08
N ALA A 232 18.46 -11.43 22.87
CA ALA A 232 18.08 -10.02 22.87
C ALA A 232 17.07 -9.66 23.97
N GLN A 233 16.23 -10.62 24.36
CA GLN A 233 15.09 -10.40 25.24
C GLN A 233 15.43 -10.76 26.69
N ASN A 234 15.27 -9.80 27.61
CA ASN A 234 15.68 -9.94 29.01
C ASN A 234 14.72 -9.24 29.99
N THR A 235 14.97 -9.41 31.29
CA THR A 235 14.15 -8.87 32.38
C THR A 235 14.06 -7.34 32.38
N ASP A 236 15.13 -6.64 32.00
CA ASP A 236 15.16 -5.17 31.97
C ASP A 236 14.28 -4.62 30.84
N GLY A 237 14.29 -5.29 29.69
CA GLY A 237 13.37 -4.98 28.61
C GLY A 237 11.91 -5.19 29.02
N VAL A 238 11.59 -6.27 29.74
CA VAL A 238 10.23 -6.48 30.29
C VAL A 238 9.88 -5.37 31.27
N ARG A 239 10.80 -5.03 32.19
CA ARG A 239 10.60 -3.96 33.19
C ARG A 239 10.26 -2.62 32.53
N ASN A 240 10.91 -2.27 31.42
CA ASN A 240 10.63 -1.05 30.70
C ASN A 240 9.22 -1.01 30.09
N ILE A 241 8.69 -2.16 29.66
CA ILE A 241 7.34 -2.28 29.09
C ILE A 241 6.28 -2.23 30.18
N VAL A 242 6.50 -2.94 31.29
CA VAL A 242 5.50 -3.05 32.37
C VAL A 242 5.48 -1.85 33.31
N LYS A 243 6.42 -0.90 33.15
CA LYS A 243 6.56 0.27 34.01
C LYS A 243 5.23 1.02 34.18
N ASN A 244 4.88 1.36 35.41
CA ASN A 244 3.61 2.01 35.78
C ASN A 244 2.35 1.19 35.45
N THR A 245 2.47 -0.14 35.37
CA THR A 245 1.33 -1.05 35.25
C THR A 245 1.28 -2.01 36.44
N PHE A 246 0.18 -2.74 36.60
CA PHE A 246 0.04 -3.78 37.63
C PHE A 246 1.04 -4.94 37.48
N LEU A 247 1.71 -5.06 36.33
CA LEU A 247 2.75 -6.05 36.05
C LEU A 247 4.14 -5.61 36.53
N ASP A 248 4.30 -4.37 37.02
CA ASP A 248 5.59 -3.80 37.46
C ASP A 248 6.06 -4.37 38.81
N THR A 249 6.27 -5.69 38.87
CA THR A 249 6.77 -6.42 40.02
C THR A 249 7.74 -7.50 39.57
N ASN A 250 8.69 -7.88 40.43
CA ASN A 250 9.62 -8.97 40.12
C ASN A 250 8.89 -10.31 39.91
N GLU A 251 7.77 -10.55 40.60
CA GLU A 251 6.96 -11.76 40.43
C GLU A 251 6.43 -11.87 38.99
N TYR A 252 5.73 -10.84 38.50
CA TYR A 252 5.18 -10.86 37.14
C TYR A 252 6.27 -10.87 36.07
N ILE A 253 7.36 -10.10 36.25
CA ILE A 253 8.48 -10.10 35.31
C ILE A 253 9.08 -11.51 35.17
N ASN A 254 9.29 -12.20 36.28
CA ASN A 254 9.81 -13.58 36.25
C ASN A 254 8.83 -14.55 35.60
N ILE A 255 7.53 -14.44 35.91
CA ILE A 255 6.48 -15.26 35.27
C ILE A 255 6.45 -15.02 33.74
N ILE A 256 6.58 -13.77 33.30
CA ILE A 256 6.56 -13.41 31.88
C ILE A 256 7.79 -13.98 31.16
N MET A 257 8.97 -13.92 31.78
CA MET A 257 10.19 -14.51 31.23
C MET A 257 10.10 -16.05 31.14
N ASP A 258 9.56 -16.70 32.17
CA ASP A 258 9.32 -18.15 32.17
C ASP A 258 8.29 -18.55 31.09
N ALA A 259 7.19 -17.80 30.99
CA ALA A 259 6.19 -18.00 29.94
C ALA A 259 6.78 -17.85 28.54
N ALA A 260 7.68 -16.89 28.32
CA ALA A 260 8.37 -16.72 27.05
C ALA A 260 9.20 -17.95 26.68
N GLN A 261 10.03 -18.45 27.61
CA GLN A 261 10.84 -19.64 27.40
C GLN A 261 9.99 -20.88 27.10
N GLN A 262 8.88 -21.06 27.82
CA GLN A 262 8.03 -22.24 27.66
C GLN A 262 7.10 -22.20 26.45
N SER A 263 6.75 -21.01 25.95
CA SER A 263 5.81 -20.85 24.84
C SER A 263 6.49 -20.54 23.51
N GLY A 264 7.73 -20.06 23.53
CA GLY A 264 8.40 -19.54 22.35
C GLY A 264 7.90 -18.15 21.92
N VAL A 265 7.12 -17.45 22.75
CA VAL A 265 6.65 -16.08 22.50
C VAL A 265 7.59 -15.09 23.15
N SER A 266 7.82 -13.94 22.51
CA SER A 266 8.57 -12.83 23.09
C SER A 266 7.98 -12.39 24.44
N PRO A 267 8.79 -12.21 25.51
CA PRO A 267 8.30 -11.75 26.81
C PRO A 267 7.77 -10.31 26.70
N TYR A 268 8.27 -9.54 25.73
CA TYR A 268 7.81 -8.19 25.45
C TYR A 268 6.41 -8.18 24.86
N VAL A 269 6.12 -9.13 23.98
CA VAL A 269 4.78 -9.35 23.41
C VAL A 269 3.82 -9.86 24.47
N ILE A 270 4.23 -10.83 25.30
CA ILE A 270 3.41 -11.33 26.41
C ILE A 270 3.00 -10.17 27.31
N ALA A 271 3.97 -9.36 27.76
CA ALA A 271 3.69 -8.19 28.60
C ALA A 271 2.74 -7.20 27.93
N ALA A 272 3.02 -6.82 26.68
CA ALA A 272 2.20 -5.87 25.93
C ALA A 272 0.77 -6.39 25.69
N LYS A 273 0.62 -7.69 25.40
CA LYS A 273 -0.69 -8.32 25.22
C LYS A 273 -1.50 -8.32 26.50
N ILE A 274 -0.89 -8.68 27.63
CA ILE A 274 -1.60 -8.62 28.92
C ILE A 274 -2.04 -7.18 29.24
N ILE A 275 -1.19 -6.18 28.99
CA ILE A 275 -1.55 -4.77 29.20
C ILE A 275 -2.69 -4.34 28.27
N GLN A 276 -2.65 -4.77 27.00
CA GLN A 276 -3.72 -4.51 26.02
C GLN A 276 -5.06 -5.13 26.46
N GLU A 277 -5.03 -6.36 26.96
CA GLU A 277 -6.23 -7.14 27.31
C GLU A 277 -6.81 -6.80 28.70
N GLN A 278 -5.96 -6.44 29.66
CA GLN A 278 -6.34 -6.23 31.07
C GLN A 278 -6.26 -4.76 31.51
N GLY A 279 -5.76 -3.88 30.65
CA GLY A 279 -5.44 -2.49 30.97
C GLY A 279 -4.25 -2.36 31.92
N THR A 280 -3.75 -1.13 32.07
CA THR A 280 -2.58 -0.84 32.94
C THR A 280 -2.85 -1.10 34.42
N LYS A 281 -4.12 -1.10 34.85
CA LYS A 281 -4.53 -1.33 36.24
C LYS A 281 -4.83 -2.80 36.56
N GLY A 282 -5.08 -3.65 35.56
CA GLY A 282 -5.31 -5.09 35.77
C GLY A 282 -6.52 -5.42 36.66
N THR A 283 -7.61 -4.65 36.57
CA THR A 283 -8.78 -4.79 37.47
C THR A 283 -9.87 -5.71 36.93
N SER A 284 -9.61 -6.42 35.84
CA SER A 284 -10.59 -7.31 35.22
C SER A 284 -10.95 -8.47 36.15
N PRO A 285 -12.24 -8.85 36.26
CA PRO A 285 -12.64 -10.04 37.00
C PRO A 285 -12.02 -11.34 36.46
N LEU A 286 -11.57 -11.36 35.19
CA LEU A 286 -10.86 -12.50 34.60
C LEU A 286 -9.51 -12.81 35.26
N ILE A 287 -8.91 -11.83 35.95
CA ILE A 287 -7.59 -11.98 36.61
C ILE A 287 -7.63 -11.72 38.11
N SER A 288 -8.83 -11.57 38.71
CA SER A 288 -8.94 -11.29 40.14
C SER A 288 -8.61 -12.49 41.02
N GLY A 289 -8.90 -13.71 40.53
CA GLY A 289 -8.84 -14.95 41.32
C GLY A 289 -9.93 -15.05 42.41
N THR A 290 -10.86 -14.10 42.46
CA THR A 290 -11.91 -13.99 43.49
C THR A 290 -13.32 -14.00 42.91
N TYR A 291 -13.46 -14.28 41.60
CA TYR A 291 -14.77 -14.33 40.95
C TYR A 291 -15.59 -15.52 41.48
N ALA A 292 -16.81 -15.25 41.95
CA ALA A 292 -17.65 -16.24 42.61
C ALA A 292 -17.88 -17.49 41.75
N GLY A 293 -17.58 -18.67 42.30
CA GLY A 293 -17.68 -19.96 41.61
C GLY A 293 -16.55 -20.28 40.64
N TYR A 294 -15.54 -19.40 40.52
CA TYR A 294 -14.31 -19.55 39.74
C TYR A 294 -13.08 -19.03 40.50
N GLU A 295 -13.10 -19.10 41.83
CA GLU A 295 -12.01 -18.69 42.69
C GLU A 295 -10.72 -19.46 42.35
N GLY A 296 -9.59 -18.75 42.36
CA GLY A 296 -8.28 -19.29 42.02
C GLY A 296 -8.02 -19.51 40.52
N TYR A 297 -8.97 -19.23 39.62
CA TYR A 297 -8.76 -19.31 38.18
C TYR A 297 -8.53 -17.94 37.55
N TYR A 298 -7.65 -17.90 36.55
CA TYR A 298 -7.21 -16.66 35.91
C TYR A 298 -7.19 -16.81 34.38
N ASN A 299 -7.46 -15.72 33.66
CA ASN A 299 -7.35 -15.66 32.20
C ASN A 299 -6.77 -14.30 31.78
N TYR A 300 -5.45 -14.22 31.68
CA TYR A 300 -4.73 -12.99 31.36
C TYR A 300 -4.82 -12.57 29.88
N PHE A 301 -5.20 -13.50 28.99
CA PHE A 301 -5.23 -13.32 27.53
C PHE A 301 -6.65 -13.25 26.95
N ASN A 302 -7.68 -13.17 27.79
CA ASN A 302 -9.09 -13.16 27.38
C ASN A 302 -9.48 -14.34 26.46
N VAL A 303 -8.83 -15.50 26.61
CA VAL A 303 -9.07 -16.68 25.76
C VAL A 303 -10.50 -17.17 25.98
N ALA A 304 -11.23 -17.36 24.89
CA ALA A 304 -12.64 -17.76 24.89
C ALA A 304 -13.59 -16.82 25.68
N ALA A 305 -13.23 -15.55 25.87
CA ALA A 305 -14.03 -14.56 26.58
C ALA A 305 -14.98 -13.76 25.64
N SER A 306 -15.77 -14.46 24.82
CA SER A 306 -16.74 -13.86 23.88
C SER A 306 -18.19 -14.09 24.33
N SER A 307 -19.04 -13.05 24.20
CA SER A 307 -20.50 -13.03 24.42
C SER A 307 -21.03 -11.62 24.08
N ASP A 308 -22.34 -11.46 23.93
CA ASP A 308 -23.00 -10.15 23.79
C ASP A 308 -23.06 -9.37 25.11
N THR A 309 -22.95 -10.05 26.26
CA THR A 309 -22.94 -9.42 27.59
C THR A 309 -21.58 -9.50 28.26
N SER A 310 -21.19 -8.47 29.02
CA SER A 310 -19.89 -8.42 29.71
C SER A 310 -19.74 -9.48 30.80
N GLY A 311 -20.83 -9.82 31.50
CA GLY A 311 -20.83 -10.86 32.54
C GLY A 311 -20.56 -12.26 31.97
N ASP A 312 -21.17 -12.59 30.83
CA ASP A 312 -20.97 -13.88 30.18
C ASP A 312 -19.57 -14.01 29.57
N LYS A 313 -18.97 -12.92 29.06
CA LYS A 313 -17.56 -12.92 28.60
C LYS A 313 -16.62 -13.38 29.69
N VAL A 314 -16.75 -12.81 30.90
CA VAL A 314 -15.92 -13.18 32.06
C VAL A 314 -16.13 -14.64 32.41
N LYS A 315 -17.39 -15.07 32.51
CA LYS A 315 -17.73 -16.44 32.87
C LYS A 315 -17.17 -17.46 31.86
N ASN A 316 -17.34 -17.21 30.56
CA ASN A 316 -16.81 -18.07 29.50
C ASN A 316 -15.29 -18.19 29.55
N GLY A 317 -14.59 -17.06 29.74
CA GLY A 317 -13.13 -17.06 29.90
C GLY A 317 -12.66 -17.83 31.13
N LEU A 318 -13.39 -17.79 32.25
CA LEU A 318 -13.05 -18.53 33.47
C LEU A 318 -13.42 -20.01 33.40
N ILE A 319 -14.48 -20.38 32.65
CA ILE A 319 -14.78 -21.79 32.32
C ILE A 319 -13.61 -22.39 31.54
N TYR A 320 -13.12 -21.67 30.52
CA TYR A 320 -11.95 -22.11 29.75
C TYR A 320 -10.73 -22.25 30.65
N ALA A 321 -10.44 -21.24 31.48
CA ALA A 321 -9.32 -21.26 32.41
C ALA A 321 -9.35 -22.48 33.35
N ARG A 322 -10.53 -22.82 33.90
CA ARG A 322 -10.72 -24.01 34.73
C ARG A 322 -10.45 -25.30 33.99
N ALA A 323 -11.00 -25.45 32.79
CA ALA A 323 -10.82 -26.64 31.97
C ALA A 323 -9.34 -26.89 31.59
N HIS A 324 -8.53 -25.83 31.52
CA HIS A 324 -7.12 -25.89 31.15
C HIS A 324 -6.17 -25.80 32.35
N GLY A 325 -6.69 -25.88 33.58
CA GLY A 325 -5.86 -25.89 34.79
C GLY A 325 -5.14 -24.57 35.07
N TRP A 326 -5.69 -23.43 34.62
CA TRP A 326 -5.13 -22.09 34.87
C TRP A 326 -5.47 -21.61 36.29
N ASN A 327 -5.07 -22.40 37.28
CA ASN A 327 -5.37 -22.25 38.71
C ASN A 327 -4.34 -21.39 39.48
N SER A 328 -3.50 -20.66 38.74
CA SER A 328 -2.56 -19.68 39.27
C SER A 328 -2.27 -18.62 38.20
N ARG A 329 -1.74 -17.47 38.63
CA ARG A 329 -1.32 -16.39 37.70
C ARG A 329 -0.29 -16.91 36.70
N SER A 330 0.70 -17.65 37.17
CA SER A 330 1.75 -18.27 36.34
C SER A 330 1.15 -19.24 35.32
N ALA A 331 0.31 -20.19 35.74
CA ALA A 331 -0.31 -21.16 34.85
C ALA A 331 -1.16 -20.48 33.75
N SER A 332 -1.88 -19.42 34.09
CA SER A 332 -2.68 -18.64 33.13
C SER A 332 -1.82 -17.87 32.13
N ILE A 333 -0.75 -17.21 32.59
CA ILE A 333 0.14 -16.45 31.70
C ILE A 333 0.89 -17.40 30.74
N ILE A 334 1.43 -18.52 31.25
CA ILE A 334 2.10 -19.54 30.43
C ILE A 334 1.11 -20.19 29.45
N GLY A 335 -0.07 -20.58 29.93
CA GLY A 335 -1.11 -21.22 29.12
C GLY A 335 -1.64 -20.33 28.01
N GLY A 336 -1.92 -19.05 28.33
CA GLY A 336 -2.33 -18.06 27.35
C GLY A 336 -1.25 -17.76 26.31
N ALA A 337 0.02 -17.68 26.73
CA ALA A 337 1.14 -17.53 25.80
C ALA A 337 1.28 -18.74 24.86
N LYS A 338 1.12 -19.97 25.36
CA LYS A 338 1.12 -21.19 24.52
C LYS A 338 -0.05 -21.21 23.54
N PHE A 339 -1.24 -20.77 23.96
CA PHE A 339 -2.41 -20.63 23.08
C PHE A 339 -2.12 -19.62 21.95
N TYR A 340 -1.52 -18.48 22.27
CA TYR A 340 -1.10 -17.49 21.27
C TYR A 340 -0.05 -18.05 20.30
N ALA A 341 0.96 -18.76 20.82
CA ALA A 341 2.03 -19.34 20.01
C ALA A 341 1.54 -20.35 18.98
N GLY A 342 0.70 -21.30 19.41
CA GLY A 342 0.24 -22.41 18.58
C GLY A 342 -0.54 -21.96 17.34
N ASN A 343 -1.25 -20.84 17.42
CA ASN A 343 -2.04 -20.33 16.31
C ASN A 343 -1.24 -19.56 15.25
N TYR A 344 -0.04 -19.02 15.56
CA TYR A 344 0.66 -18.14 14.60
C TYR A 344 2.18 -18.33 14.62
N ILE A 345 2.81 -18.21 15.80
CA ILE A 345 4.27 -18.27 15.93
C ILE A 345 4.80 -19.64 15.52
N SER A 346 4.14 -20.71 15.97
CA SER A 346 4.53 -22.10 15.67
C SER A 346 4.41 -22.47 14.19
N VAL A 347 3.64 -21.71 13.39
CA VAL A 347 3.50 -21.91 11.93
C VAL A 347 4.30 -20.89 11.11
N GLY A 348 5.19 -20.13 11.76
CA GLY A 348 6.11 -19.20 11.09
C GLY A 348 5.58 -17.78 10.90
N GLN A 349 4.38 -17.46 11.38
CA GLN A 349 3.78 -16.12 11.31
C GLN A 349 4.25 -15.26 12.48
N ASN A 350 5.54 -14.89 12.46
CA ASN A 350 6.26 -14.31 13.59
C ASN A 350 6.23 -12.78 13.68
N THR A 351 5.37 -12.11 12.92
CA THR A 351 5.14 -10.65 12.96
C THR A 351 3.67 -10.38 12.69
N PHE A 352 3.14 -9.19 13.03
CA PHE A 352 1.77 -8.85 12.64
C PHE A 352 1.61 -8.82 11.12
N TYR A 353 2.66 -8.46 10.39
CA TYR A 353 2.69 -8.57 8.94
C TYR A 353 2.42 -10.00 8.45
N TYR A 354 3.16 -10.99 8.97
CA TYR A 354 2.97 -12.38 8.53
C TYR A 354 1.69 -13.00 9.07
N MET A 355 1.19 -12.53 10.21
CA MET A 355 -0.15 -12.89 10.70
C MET A 355 -1.24 -12.48 9.70
N ASP A 356 -1.11 -11.30 9.07
CA ASP A 356 -2.14 -10.81 8.16
C ASP A 356 -1.94 -11.25 6.71
N TYR A 357 -0.73 -11.35 6.20
CA TYR A 357 -0.51 -11.61 4.76
C TYR A 357 0.01 -13.00 4.43
N ASN A 358 0.58 -13.71 5.41
CA ASN A 358 1.15 -15.06 5.26
C ASN A 358 1.95 -15.34 3.96
N VAL A 359 2.63 -14.34 3.41
CA VAL A 359 3.27 -14.41 2.07
C VAL A 359 4.43 -15.40 1.98
N LYS A 360 4.95 -15.88 3.12
CA LYS A 360 5.97 -16.92 3.19
C LYS A 360 5.41 -18.31 2.93
N ASN A 361 4.10 -18.49 3.07
CA ASN A 361 3.44 -19.75 2.79
C ASN A 361 2.19 -19.53 1.90
N PRO A 362 2.39 -19.31 0.58
CA PRO A 362 1.28 -19.11 -0.35
C PRO A 362 0.23 -20.23 -0.35
N SER A 363 0.62 -21.46 0.02
CA SER A 363 -0.32 -22.59 0.13
C SER A 363 -1.29 -22.47 1.29
N LEU A 364 -0.95 -21.68 2.32
CA LEU A 364 -1.77 -21.36 3.48
C LEU A 364 -2.13 -19.87 3.52
N ILE A 365 -2.22 -19.21 2.36
CA ILE A 365 -2.47 -17.77 2.28
C ILE A 365 -3.74 -17.34 3.03
N ASN A 366 -4.73 -18.23 3.16
CA ASN A 366 -5.99 -17.97 3.88
C ASN A 366 -5.87 -18.04 5.42
N HIS A 367 -4.74 -18.53 5.96
CA HIS A 367 -4.49 -18.58 7.39
C HIS A 367 -4.03 -17.21 7.90
N GLN A 368 -4.94 -16.24 7.81
CA GLN A 368 -4.71 -14.84 8.16
C GLN A 368 -5.45 -14.48 9.44
N TYR A 369 -4.86 -13.58 10.22
CA TYR A 369 -5.47 -13.07 11.44
C TYR A 369 -6.68 -12.17 11.16
N ALA A 370 -6.62 -11.36 10.10
CA ALA A 370 -7.69 -10.44 9.74
C ALA A 370 -7.79 -10.20 8.22
N THR A 371 -9.00 -9.87 7.78
CA THR A 371 -9.29 -9.44 6.41
C THR A 371 -9.10 -7.93 6.22
N ALA A 372 -9.23 -7.11 7.26
CA ALA A 372 -9.09 -5.66 7.14
C ALA A 372 -7.64 -5.28 6.74
N VAL A 373 -7.49 -4.57 5.63
CA VAL A 373 -6.18 -4.28 4.98
C VAL A 373 -5.20 -3.52 5.88
N TYR A 374 -5.71 -2.78 6.87
CA TYR A 374 -4.93 -1.95 7.79
C TYR A 374 -4.65 -2.61 9.15
N ASP A 375 -5.09 -3.84 9.38
CA ASP A 375 -5.10 -4.47 10.70
C ASP A 375 -3.67 -4.64 11.27
N ALA A 376 -2.74 -5.23 10.50
CA ALA A 376 -1.34 -5.38 10.90
C ALA A 376 -0.70 -4.04 11.31
N ALA A 377 -0.89 -2.99 10.50
CA ALA A 377 -0.36 -1.65 10.77
C ALA A 377 -0.98 -1.05 12.05
N ASN A 378 -2.28 -1.21 12.25
CA ASN A 378 -2.97 -0.74 13.45
C ASN A 378 -2.54 -1.51 14.71
N LYS A 379 -2.30 -2.81 14.61
CA LYS A 379 -1.75 -3.62 15.71
C LYS A 379 -0.33 -3.22 16.05
N GLY A 380 0.52 -3.02 15.05
CA GLY A 380 1.87 -2.48 15.22
C GLY A 380 1.83 -1.15 15.96
N LYS A 381 1.02 -0.21 15.48
CA LYS A 381 0.82 1.10 16.13
C LYS A 381 0.28 0.99 17.56
N GLY A 382 -0.68 0.11 17.80
CA GLY A 382 -1.22 -0.15 19.12
C GLY A 382 -0.16 -0.68 20.09
N LEU A 383 0.64 -1.63 19.60
CA LEU A 383 1.78 -2.19 20.32
C LEU A 383 2.85 -1.11 20.61
N ALA A 384 3.15 -0.23 19.65
CA ALA A 384 4.09 0.88 19.86
C ALA A 384 3.74 1.79 21.04
N LYS A 385 2.44 1.86 21.44
CA LYS A 385 1.97 2.64 22.60
C LYS A 385 2.24 1.96 23.95
N THR A 386 2.44 0.64 23.98
CA THR A 386 2.74 -0.10 25.22
C THR A 386 4.22 0.01 25.59
N TYR A 387 5.09 0.28 24.61
CA TYR A 387 6.46 0.69 24.88
C TYR A 387 6.42 2.15 25.32
N SER A 388 6.81 2.43 26.56
CA SER A 388 6.81 3.76 27.15
C SER A 388 7.54 4.79 26.27
N SER A 389 7.50 6.08 26.63
CA SER A 389 8.29 7.12 25.92
C SER A 389 9.81 6.82 25.89
N ASP A 390 10.28 5.92 26.77
CA ASP A 390 11.62 5.35 26.75
C ASP A 390 11.61 4.01 25.96
N ARG A 391 12.14 4.06 24.74
CA ARG A 391 12.23 2.93 23.80
C ARG A 391 13.67 2.41 23.66
N ASN A 392 14.51 2.64 24.67
CA ASN A 392 15.93 2.26 24.64
C ASN A 392 16.19 0.75 24.71
N GLY A 393 15.16 -0.07 24.95
CA GLY A 393 15.28 -1.53 24.94
C GLY A 393 15.66 -2.08 23.56
N SER A 394 16.36 -3.23 23.54
CA SER A 394 16.67 -3.91 22.28
C SER A 394 15.42 -4.59 21.72
N LEU A 395 14.97 -4.15 20.55
CA LEU A 395 13.85 -4.71 19.81
C LEU A 395 14.34 -5.28 18.48
N SER A 396 13.80 -6.43 18.10
CA SER A 396 14.14 -7.13 16.86
C SER A 396 12.99 -7.01 15.87
N PHE A 397 13.27 -6.54 14.66
CA PHE A 397 12.29 -6.37 13.59
C PHE A 397 12.64 -7.26 12.40
N VAL A 398 11.71 -8.11 11.98
CA VAL A 398 11.83 -9.00 10.82
C VAL A 398 11.03 -8.38 9.68
N ILE A 399 11.73 -7.74 8.75
CA ILE A 399 11.16 -6.87 7.74
C ILE A 399 11.13 -7.62 6.40
N PRO A 400 9.96 -7.80 5.77
CA PRO A 400 9.86 -8.45 4.47
C PRO A 400 10.62 -7.66 3.39
N VAL A 401 11.31 -8.38 2.52
CA VAL A 401 11.97 -7.84 1.33
C VAL A 401 11.56 -8.67 0.13
N TYR A 402 10.67 -8.12 -0.69
CA TYR A 402 10.21 -8.76 -1.92
C TYR A 402 11.29 -8.78 -3.01
N ASN A 403 11.19 -9.72 -3.94
CA ASN A 403 12.02 -9.75 -5.14
C ASN A 403 11.75 -8.51 -6.00
N GLY A 404 12.80 -7.90 -6.53
CA GLY A 404 12.67 -6.80 -7.49
C GLY A 404 11.99 -5.54 -6.92
N MET A 405 12.14 -5.26 -5.62
CA MET A 405 11.62 -4.03 -5.03
C MET A 405 12.14 -2.79 -5.78
N GLY A 406 11.22 -1.95 -6.26
CA GLY A 406 11.57 -0.71 -6.95
C GLY A 406 12.19 0.33 -6.03
N ASP A 407 12.50 1.50 -6.59
CA ASP A 407 13.22 2.57 -5.87
C ASP A 407 12.35 3.33 -4.87
N THR A 408 11.03 3.34 -5.08
CA THR A 408 10.08 4.09 -4.25
C THR A 408 9.02 3.19 -3.63
N ALA A 409 8.58 3.57 -2.43
CA ALA A 409 7.47 2.92 -1.74
C ALA A 409 6.15 3.11 -2.52
N ALA A 410 5.27 2.11 -2.46
CA ALA A 410 3.94 2.19 -3.05
C ALA A 410 3.17 3.37 -2.44
N ALA A 411 2.67 4.29 -3.27
CA ALA A 411 1.92 5.44 -2.79
C ALA A 411 0.53 5.02 -2.28
N LYS A 412 0.08 5.63 -1.19
CA LYS A 412 -1.31 5.45 -0.73
C LYS A 412 -2.27 6.01 -1.78
N PRO A 413 -3.29 5.25 -2.22
CA PRO A 413 -4.29 5.78 -3.14
C PRO A 413 -5.00 7.00 -2.56
N ALA A 414 -5.17 8.04 -3.38
CA ALA A 414 -5.87 9.26 -2.99
C ALA A 414 -7.29 8.95 -2.52
N GLU A 415 -7.76 9.60 -1.46
CA GLU A 415 -9.10 9.44 -0.92
C GLU A 415 -10.09 10.31 -1.72
N ASN A 416 -10.77 9.72 -2.71
CA ASN A 416 -11.70 10.45 -3.57
C ASN A 416 -12.79 9.56 -4.19
N GLY A 417 -13.68 10.17 -4.99
CA GLY A 417 -14.80 9.50 -5.62
C GLY A 417 -14.47 8.72 -6.91
N ASN A 418 -13.21 8.71 -7.37
CA ASN A 418 -12.85 8.09 -8.64
C ASN A 418 -12.90 6.57 -8.56
N LEU A 419 -13.40 5.95 -9.63
CA LEU A 419 -13.58 4.50 -9.70
C LEU A 419 -12.31 3.77 -10.14
N ASN A 420 -12.15 2.55 -9.63
CA ASN A 420 -11.15 1.57 -10.06
C ASN A 420 -11.67 0.72 -11.24
N ASN A 421 -12.30 1.37 -12.22
CA ASN A 421 -12.94 0.76 -13.38
C ASN A 421 -11.95 0.50 -14.53
N TYR A 422 -10.74 0.05 -14.22
CA TYR A 422 -9.66 -0.17 -15.20
C TYR A 422 -9.75 -1.54 -15.89
N TYR A 423 -10.95 -2.02 -16.24
CA TYR A 423 -11.15 -3.31 -16.91
C TYR A 423 -11.94 -3.13 -18.20
N PHE A 424 -11.62 -3.88 -19.27
CA PHE A 424 -12.39 -3.83 -20.52
C PHE A 424 -13.84 -4.29 -20.29
N ASP A 425 -14.79 -3.66 -20.99
CA ASP A 425 -16.16 -4.14 -21.13
C ASP A 425 -16.25 -5.24 -22.20
N SER A 426 -15.47 -5.11 -23.28
CA SER A 426 -15.32 -6.14 -24.30
C SER A 426 -13.96 -6.08 -25.00
N ILE A 427 -13.48 -7.25 -25.43
CA ILE A 427 -12.46 -7.44 -26.45
C ILE A 427 -13.08 -8.36 -27.51
N GLU A 428 -13.28 -7.84 -28.71
CA GLU A 428 -14.00 -8.49 -29.81
C GLU A 428 -13.07 -8.66 -31.01
N VAL A 429 -12.74 -9.91 -31.33
CA VAL A 429 -12.01 -10.30 -32.54
C VAL A 429 -12.30 -11.75 -32.88
N TYR A 430 -12.41 -12.07 -34.17
CA TYR A 430 -12.56 -13.45 -34.63
C TYR A 430 -11.29 -14.26 -34.34
N GLY A 431 -11.44 -15.49 -33.82
CA GLY A 431 -10.31 -16.38 -33.54
C GLY A 431 -9.59 -16.14 -32.21
N LEU A 432 -10.17 -15.34 -31.31
CA LEU A 432 -9.71 -15.26 -29.91
C LEU A 432 -9.91 -16.63 -29.24
N SER A 433 -8.93 -17.07 -28.45
CA SER A 433 -8.89 -18.41 -27.84
C SER A 433 -10.12 -18.77 -27.01
N ASP A 434 -10.73 -17.78 -26.37
CA ASP A 434 -11.85 -17.93 -25.47
C ASP A 434 -12.81 -16.75 -25.62
N SER A 435 -14.05 -16.95 -25.19
CA SER A 435 -14.96 -15.82 -24.96
C SER A 435 -14.35 -14.84 -23.95
N PHE A 436 -14.47 -13.56 -24.25
CA PHE A 436 -13.94 -12.52 -23.38
C PHE A 436 -14.52 -12.62 -21.97
N ASN A 437 -13.63 -12.55 -20.98
CA ASN A 437 -13.95 -12.42 -19.57
C ASN A 437 -13.15 -11.25 -18.99
N ARG A 438 -13.84 -10.30 -18.35
CA ARG A 438 -13.27 -9.09 -17.74
C ARG A 438 -12.14 -9.37 -16.73
N PHE A 439 -12.07 -10.56 -16.17
CA PHE A 439 -11.05 -10.93 -15.16
C PHE A 439 -10.11 -12.03 -15.65
N LYS A 440 -10.10 -12.30 -16.97
CA LYS A 440 -9.07 -13.09 -17.64
C LYS A 440 -8.17 -12.14 -18.42
N TYR A 441 -6.89 -12.08 -18.06
CA TYR A 441 -5.94 -11.09 -18.59
C TYR A 441 -5.02 -11.63 -19.69
N ASN A 442 -5.13 -12.91 -20.04
CA ASN A 442 -4.28 -13.55 -21.05
C ASN A 442 -5.15 -14.29 -22.07
N TYR A 443 -4.92 -14.03 -23.36
CA TYR A 443 -5.60 -14.68 -24.48
C TYR A 443 -4.60 -15.05 -25.57
N THR A 444 -4.98 -15.94 -26.48
CA THR A 444 -4.24 -16.16 -27.73
C THR A 444 -5.11 -15.85 -28.93
N LEU A 445 -4.50 -15.40 -30.04
CA LEU A 445 -5.19 -15.05 -31.28
C LEU A 445 -4.40 -15.56 -32.47
N ALA A 446 -5.03 -16.27 -33.41
CA ALA A 446 -4.40 -16.66 -34.67
C ALA A 446 -4.85 -15.74 -35.81
N VAL A 447 -3.90 -15.23 -36.60
CA VAL A 447 -4.16 -14.30 -37.70
C VAL A 447 -3.44 -14.72 -38.98
N SER A 448 -4.07 -14.49 -40.14
CA SER A 448 -3.53 -14.81 -41.46
C SER A 448 -3.27 -13.58 -42.35
N GLY A 449 -3.27 -12.40 -41.73
CA GLY A 449 -3.22 -11.10 -42.39
C GLY A 449 -3.69 -10.01 -41.43
N ASP A 450 -3.84 -8.79 -41.95
CA ASP A 450 -4.29 -7.64 -41.16
C ASP A 450 -5.63 -7.91 -40.49
N THR A 451 -5.73 -7.56 -39.21
CA THR A 451 -6.93 -7.79 -38.40
C THR A 451 -7.24 -6.58 -37.53
N SER A 452 -8.48 -6.46 -37.10
CA SER A 452 -8.91 -5.42 -36.17
C SER A 452 -9.49 -6.04 -34.91
N ILE A 453 -9.01 -5.59 -33.75
CA ILE A 453 -9.58 -5.89 -32.45
C ILE A 453 -10.42 -4.71 -32.02
N LYS A 454 -11.72 -4.94 -31.78
CA LYS A 454 -12.59 -3.93 -31.20
C LYS A 454 -12.55 -4.05 -29.68
N VAL A 455 -12.32 -2.92 -29.00
CA VAL A 455 -12.29 -2.87 -27.53
C VAL A 455 -13.25 -1.81 -27.02
N THR A 456 -13.88 -2.10 -25.88
CA THR A 456 -14.74 -1.15 -25.17
C THR A 456 -14.32 -1.05 -23.71
N VAL A 457 -14.39 0.16 -23.15
CA VAL A 457 -14.02 0.46 -21.76
C VAL A 457 -15.19 1.12 -21.06
N PRO A 458 -15.33 0.95 -19.73
CA PRO A 458 -16.44 1.54 -18.98
C PRO A 458 -16.38 3.07 -18.97
N ALA A 459 -17.52 3.69 -18.69
CA ALA A 459 -17.62 5.15 -18.63
C ALA A 459 -16.57 5.77 -17.68
N GLY A 460 -15.83 6.77 -18.17
CA GLY A 460 -14.77 7.44 -17.43
C GLY A 460 -13.41 6.74 -17.42
N ALA A 461 -13.31 5.50 -17.93
CA ALA A 461 -12.04 4.84 -18.22
C ALA A 461 -11.54 5.20 -19.64
N ALA A 462 -10.28 4.87 -19.93
CA ALA A 462 -9.65 5.10 -21.23
C ALA A 462 -8.79 3.91 -21.66
N TYR A 463 -8.78 3.61 -22.97
CA TYR A 463 -7.75 2.79 -23.59
C TYR A 463 -6.48 3.63 -23.79
N VAL A 464 -5.31 3.11 -23.42
CA VAL A 464 -4.06 3.90 -23.42
C VAL A 464 -2.87 3.22 -24.11
N SER A 465 -3.07 2.07 -24.76
CA SER A 465 -2.03 1.41 -25.57
C SER A 465 -2.01 1.93 -27.01
N ALA A 466 -1.07 1.43 -27.82
CA ALA A 466 -0.95 1.77 -29.23
C ALA A 466 -2.23 1.45 -30.03
N SER A 467 -2.55 2.25 -31.04
CA SER A 467 -3.69 2.02 -31.93
C SER A 467 -3.43 0.93 -32.98
N SER A 468 -2.18 0.50 -33.15
CA SER A 468 -1.81 -0.61 -34.03
C SER A 468 -0.49 -1.26 -33.61
N PHE A 469 -0.31 -2.52 -34.02
CA PHE A 469 0.90 -3.31 -33.79
C PHE A 469 1.31 -3.99 -35.10
N ALA A 470 2.50 -3.67 -35.62
CA ALA A 470 3.08 -4.36 -36.75
C ALA A 470 3.75 -5.66 -36.29
N LEU A 471 3.36 -6.79 -36.87
CA LEU A 471 3.81 -8.12 -36.49
C LEU A 471 4.58 -8.77 -37.63
N ASN A 472 5.63 -9.52 -37.28
CA ASN A 472 6.24 -10.49 -38.18
C ASN A 472 5.50 -11.83 -38.09
N ALA A 473 5.76 -12.74 -39.04
CA ALA A 473 5.34 -14.13 -38.91
C ALA A 473 5.90 -14.75 -37.61
N GLY A 474 5.09 -15.52 -36.90
CA GLY A 474 5.45 -16.10 -35.60
C GLY A 474 4.51 -15.67 -34.48
N VAL A 475 4.98 -15.75 -33.24
CA VAL A 475 4.21 -15.37 -32.04
C VAL A 475 4.74 -14.05 -31.49
N THR A 476 3.85 -13.08 -31.33
CA THR A 476 4.15 -11.79 -30.71
C THR A 476 3.12 -11.50 -29.63
N ASP A 477 3.58 -11.10 -28.44
CA ASP A 477 2.69 -10.60 -27.40
C ASP A 477 2.39 -9.12 -27.62
N ILE A 478 1.11 -8.78 -27.75
CA ILE A 478 0.64 -7.40 -27.67
C ILE A 478 -0.02 -7.17 -26.30
N VAL A 479 0.10 -5.93 -25.79
CA VAL A 479 -0.44 -5.54 -24.48
C VAL A 479 -1.45 -4.42 -24.67
N LEU A 480 -2.69 -4.69 -24.27
CA LEU A 480 -3.80 -3.75 -24.29
C LEU A 480 -4.07 -3.25 -22.87
N THR A 481 -3.95 -1.95 -22.65
CA THR A 481 -4.02 -1.35 -21.31
C THR A 481 -5.25 -0.47 -21.16
N VAL A 482 -6.00 -0.67 -20.08
CA VAL A 482 -7.10 0.20 -19.65
C VAL A 482 -6.64 1.05 -18.48
N ARG A 483 -6.93 2.35 -18.51
CA ARG A 483 -6.75 3.29 -17.39
C ARG A 483 -8.11 3.68 -16.81
N GLY A 484 -8.30 3.47 -15.52
CA GLY A 484 -9.53 3.82 -14.81
C GLY A 484 -9.58 5.31 -14.42
N GLN A 485 -10.71 5.74 -13.85
CA GLN A 485 -10.87 7.11 -13.35
C GLN A 485 -9.88 7.45 -12.22
N SER A 486 -9.47 6.44 -11.45
CA SER A 486 -8.45 6.57 -10.41
C SER A 486 -7.04 6.82 -10.97
N GLY A 487 -6.83 6.64 -12.28
CA GLY A 487 -5.53 6.76 -12.93
C GLY A 487 -4.72 5.48 -12.98
N TYR A 488 -5.12 4.45 -12.22
CA TYR A 488 -4.50 3.13 -12.25
C TYR A 488 -4.86 2.34 -13.51
N THR A 489 -4.04 1.36 -13.84
CA THR A 489 -4.15 0.60 -15.08
C THR A 489 -4.26 -0.91 -14.85
N THR A 490 -4.80 -1.61 -15.85
CA THR A 490 -4.67 -3.07 -15.96
C THR A 490 -4.39 -3.46 -17.40
N ASP A 491 -3.50 -4.44 -17.54
CA ASP A 491 -2.99 -4.93 -18.80
C ASP A 491 -3.67 -6.25 -19.18
N TYR A 492 -4.03 -6.37 -20.46
CA TYR A 492 -4.50 -7.59 -21.08
C TYR A 492 -3.49 -7.98 -22.17
N ARG A 493 -2.91 -9.18 -22.03
CA ARG A 493 -1.94 -9.73 -22.97
C ARG A 493 -2.65 -10.62 -23.97
N ILE A 494 -2.38 -10.39 -25.26
CA ILE A 494 -2.82 -11.26 -26.34
C ILE A 494 -1.58 -11.80 -27.04
N SER A 495 -1.34 -13.10 -26.95
CA SER A 495 -0.30 -13.77 -27.72
C SER A 495 -0.82 -14.04 -29.13
N VAL A 496 -0.38 -13.22 -30.08
CA VAL A 496 -0.84 -13.25 -31.48
C VAL A 496 0.08 -14.14 -32.30
N LYS A 497 -0.46 -15.20 -32.89
CA LYS A 497 0.21 -16.09 -33.84
C LYS A 497 -0.13 -15.67 -35.27
N ALA A 498 0.81 -15.03 -35.96
CA ALA A 498 0.67 -14.59 -37.35
C ALA A 498 1.34 -15.57 -38.33
N ASP A 499 0.65 -15.95 -39.40
CA ASP A 499 1.22 -16.81 -40.46
C ASP A 499 2.18 -16.08 -41.40
N ARG A 500 2.07 -14.74 -41.44
CA ARG A 500 2.84 -13.81 -42.27
C ARG A 500 2.96 -12.47 -41.55
N ALA A 501 3.75 -11.55 -42.10
CA ALA A 501 3.79 -10.18 -41.60
C ALA A 501 2.42 -9.50 -41.80
N CYS A 502 1.91 -8.85 -40.75
CA CYS A 502 0.59 -8.21 -40.75
C CYS A 502 0.50 -7.12 -39.69
N THR A 503 -0.56 -6.31 -39.75
CA THR A 503 -0.87 -5.29 -38.75
C THR A 503 -2.13 -5.65 -37.97
N VAL A 504 -2.04 -5.57 -36.64
CA VAL A 504 -3.22 -5.62 -35.76
C VAL A 504 -3.64 -4.20 -35.43
N TYR A 505 -4.84 -3.80 -35.84
CA TYR A 505 -5.43 -2.50 -35.54
C TYR A 505 -6.35 -2.59 -34.31
N ILE A 506 -6.35 -1.56 -33.47
CA ILE A 506 -7.20 -1.49 -32.28
C ILE A 506 -8.26 -0.39 -32.46
N ASN A 507 -9.52 -0.81 -32.48
CA ASN A 507 -10.68 0.07 -32.59
C ASN A 507 -11.29 0.27 -31.20
N SER A 508 -11.01 1.39 -30.55
CA SER A 508 -11.55 1.72 -29.22
C SER A 508 -12.67 2.76 -29.29
N ASN A 509 -13.86 2.44 -28.78
CA ASN A 509 -15.01 3.37 -28.70
C ASN A 509 -14.85 4.48 -27.62
N GLY A 510 -13.65 4.68 -27.08
CA GLY A 510 -13.32 5.71 -26.08
C GLY A 510 -12.40 6.82 -26.58
N SER A 511 -12.12 6.86 -27.89
CA SER A 511 -11.37 7.92 -28.55
C SER A 511 -12.25 8.45 -29.67
N SER A 512 -12.60 9.74 -29.66
CA SER A 512 -13.05 10.38 -30.92
C SER A 512 -11.94 10.14 -31.94
N PRO A 513 -12.23 9.50 -33.10
CA PRO A 513 -11.21 9.34 -34.11
C PRO A 513 -10.79 10.73 -34.60
N VAL A 514 -9.48 11.01 -34.55
CA VAL A 514 -8.90 12.05 -35.41
C VAL A 514 -9.09 11.53 -36.85
N PRO A 515 -9.82 12.25 -37.72
CA PRO A 515 -9.90 11.87 -39.11
C PRO A 515 -8.48 12.03 -39.69
N THR A 516 -7.83 10.92 -40.01
CA THR A 516 -6.68 10.94 -40.91
C THR A 516 -7.17 10.54 -42.30
N PRO A 517 -6.55 11.11 -43.35
CA PRO A 517 -7.15 11.18 -44.68
C PRO A 517 -7.29 9.77 -45.26
N ASP A 518 -8.47 9.51 -45.80
CA ASP A 518 -8.76 8.35 -46.63
C ASP A 518 -7.65 8.15 -47.67
N PRO A 519 -7.07 6.95 -47.83
CA PRO A 519 -6.23 6.67 -48.98
C PRO A 519 -7.06 6.89 -50.24
N THR A 520 -6.49 7.68 -51.15
CA THR A 520 -7.10 8.05 -52.43
C THR A 520 -7.51 6.79 -53.20
N PRO A 521 -8.81 6.61 -53.57
CA PRO A 521 -9.25 5.42 -54.28
C PRO A 521 -8.62 5.34 -55.67
N SER A 522 -7.96 4.24 -55.96
CA SER A 522 -7.62 3.85 -57.33
C SER A 522 -8.74 2.94 -57.85
N GLY A 523 -9.59 3.49 -58.72
CA GLY A 523 -10.49 2.74 -59.62
C GLY A 523 -11.63 1.94 -58.98
N ASN A 524 -12.86 2.45 -59.05
CA ASN A 524 -14.07 1.69 -58.71
C ASN A 524 -14.29 0.53 -59.69
N ALA A 525 -13.84 -0.67 -59.36
CA ALA A 525 -14.29 -1.89 -60.03
C ALA A 525 -15.65 -2.31 -59.45
N ARG A 526 -16.65 -2.55 -60.31
CA ARG A 526 -17.94 -3.10 -59.85
C ARG A 526 -17.72 -4.45 -59.19
N GLY A 527 -18.29 -4.62 -58.00
CA GLY A 527 -18.11 -5.78 -57.14
C GLY A 527 -16.97 -5.67 -56.13
N ASP A 528 -16.11 -4.66 -56.18
CA ASP A 528 -15.01 -4.45 -55.22
C ASP A 528 -15.46 -3.50 -54.09
N THR A 529 -16.03 -4.07 -53.05
CA THR A 529 -16.68 -3.34 -51.95
C THR A 529 -15.70 -2.87 -50.88
N ASN A 530 -14.47 -3.39 -50.87
CA ASN A 530 -13.43 -2.99 -49.93
C ASN A 530 -12.28 -2.21 -50.59
N GLY A 531 -12.31 -2.02 -51.92
CA GLY A 531 -11.38 -1.19 -52.67
C GLY A 531 -9.98 -1.81 -52.78
N ASP A 532 -9.88 -3.13 -52.73
CA ASP A 532 -8.59 -3.84 -52.78
C ASP A 532 -8.16 -4.23 -54.21
N GLY A 533 -8.99 -3.90 -55.21
CA GLY A 533 -8.78 -4.17 -56.63
C GLY A 533 -9.12 -5.60 -57.06
N VAL A 534 -9.63 -6.46 -56.16
CA VAL A 534 -9.88 -7.89 -56.42
C VAL A 534 -11.24 -8.34 -55.91
N VAL A 535 -12.20 -8.53 -56.81
CA VAL A 535 -13.54 -9.03 -56.46
C VAL A 535 -13.48 -10.50 -56.02
N ASN A 536 -13.72 -10.77 -54.74
CA ASN A 536 -13.65 -12.11 -54.16
C ASN A 536 -14.74 -12.37 -53.09
N GLY A 537 -14.65 -13.50 -52.38
CA GLY A 537 -15.64 -13.91 -51.38
C GLY A 537 -15.86 -12.88 -50.25
N ARG A 538 -14.88 -12.00 -50.01
CA ARG A 538 -14.98 -10.89 -49.05
C ARG A 538 -15.98 -9.83 -49.51
N ASP A 539 -16.04 -9.54 -50.80
CA ASP A 539 -17.00 -8.60 -51.37
C ASP A 539 -18.42 -9.15 -51.36
N ALA A 540 -18.56 -10.43 -51.73
CA ALA A 540 -19.83 -11.13 -51.63
C ALA A 540 -20.37 -11.09 -50.19
N ALA A 541 -19.51 -11.29 -49.19
CA ALA A 541 -19.89 -11.21 -47.79
C ALA A 541 -20.31 -9.79 -47.36
N ASN A 542 -19.62 -8.74 -47.83
CA ASN A 542 -19.99 -7.36 -47.54
C ASN A 542 -21.37 -6.99 -48.10
N ILE A 543 -21.67 -7.42 -49.33
CA ILE A 543 -22.99 -7.24 -49.95
C ILE A 543 -24.05 -8.00 -49.15
N GLN A 544 -23.75 -9.23 -48.73
CA GLN A 544 -24.69 -10.04 -47.97
C GLN A 544 -24.98 -9.47 -46.57
N LEU A 545 -23.97 -8.92 -45.89
CA LEU A 545 -24.14 -8.24 -44.61
C LEU A 545 -24.93 -6.93 -44.74
N HIS A 546 -24.82 -6.25 -45.88
CA HIS A 546 -25.66 -5.09 -46.21
C HIS A 546 -27.12 -5.47 -46.39
N ILE A 547 -27.38 -6.51 -47.17
CA ILE A 547 -28.74 -7.04 -47.39
C ILE A 547 -29.38 -7.48 -46.06
N LEU A 548 -28.59 -8.05 -45.15
CA LEU A 548 -29.05 -8.49 -43.83
C LEU A 548 -29.18 -7.34 -42.81
N GLY A 549 -28.82 -6.10 -43.16
CA GLY A 549 -28.85 -4.94 -42.24
C GLY A 549 -27.83 -5.02 -41.10
N ILE A 550 -26.88 -5.95 -41.16
CA ILE A 550 -25.82 -6.13 -40.17
C ILE A 550 -24.71 -5.08 -40.39
N ARG A 551 -24.47 -4.69 -41.65
CA ARG A 551 -23.47 -3.68 -42.02
C ARG A 551 -23.93 -2.85 -43.23
N ASN A 552 -24.17 -1.55 -43.04
CA ASN A 552 -24.57 -0.68 -44.15
C ASN A 552 -23.36 -0.25 -44.99
N LEU A 553 -23.37 -0.57 -46.29
CA LEU A 553 -22.44 -0.03 -47.27
C LEU A 553 -22.85 1.39 -47.65
N SER A 554 -21.88 2.26 -47.91
CA SER A 554 -22.08 3.65 -48.34
C SER A 554 -20.94 4.09 -49.28
N GLY A 555 -21.10 5.23 -49.95
CA GLY A 555 -20.05 5.81 -50.80
C GLY A 555 -19.62 4.89 -51.95
N SER A 556 -18.32 4.82 -52.23
CA SER A 556 -17.75 3.97 -53.28
C SER A 556 -18.05 2.49 -53.09
N ALA A 557 -18.10 2.00 -51.85
CA ALA A 557 -18.43 0.61 -51.55
C ALA A 557 -19.90 0.28 -51.89
N PHE A 558 -20.83 1.23 -51.68
CA PHE A 558 -22.22 1.07 -52.12
C PHE A 558 -22.31 1.09 -53.64
N THR A 559 -21.62 2.01 -54.31
CA THR A 559 -21.58 2.09 -55.77
C THR A 559 -20.95 0.84 -56.40
N ALA A 560 -19.92 0.27 -55.77
CA ALA A 560 -19.32 -0.98 -56.23
C ALA A 560 -20.22 -2.19 -55.96
N ALA A 561 -20.96 -2.18 -54.85
CA ALA A 561 -21.95 -3.21 -54.53
C ALA A 561 -23.20 -3.16 -55.44
N ASP A 562 -23.59 -1.98 -55.95
CA ASP A 562 -24.67 -1.83 -56.94
C ASP A 562 -24.18 -2.22 -58.34
N THR A 563 -24.02 -3.53 -58.54
CA THR A 563 -23.40 -4.12 -59.73
C THR A 563 -24.25 -3.96 -60.99
N ASN A 564 -25.56 -3.75 -60.86
CA ASN A 564 -26.46 -3.50 -62.00
C ASN A 564 -26.81 -2.01 -62.19
N GLY A 565 -26.44 -1.13 -61.25
CA GLY A 565 -26.62 0.31 -61.34
C GLY A 565 -28.06 0.77 -61.17
N ASP A 566 -28.88 0.01 -60.44
CA ASP A 566 -30.29 0.34 -60.22
C ASP A 566 -30.53 1.20 -58.97
N GLY A 567 -29.46 1.52 -58.23
CA GLY A 567 -29.48 2.31 -57.01
C GLY A 567 -29.85 1.52 -55.75
N VAL A 568 -30.01 0.19 -55.84
CA VAL A 568 -30.46 -0.66 -54.72
C VAL A 568 -29.61 -1.93 -54.62
N VAL A 569 -28.76 -2.02 -53.60
CA VAL A 569 -27.97 -3.24 -53.33
C VAL A 569 -28.85 -4.34 -52.76
N ASN A 570 -29.09 -5.40 -53.54
CA ASN A 570 -29.99 -6.50 -53.17
C ASN A 570 -29.47 -7.88 -53.62
N GLY A 571 -30.29 -8.93 -53.49
CA GLY A 571 -29.90 -10.31 -53.82
C GLY A 571 -29.40 -10.49 -55.26
N ARG A 572 -29.78 -9.59 -56.18
CA ARG A 572 -29.29 -9.58 -57.55
C ARG A 572 -27.82 -9.17 -57.64
N ASP A 573 -27.37 -8.24 -56.80
CA ASP A 573 -25.98 -7.81 -56.74
C ASP A 573 -25.08 -8.87 -56.13
N ALA A 574 -25.55 -9.50 -55.05
CA ALA A 574 -24.87 -10.64 -54.44
C ALA A 574 -24.67 -11.76 -55.48
N ALA A 575 -25.69 -12.06 -56.29
CA ALA A 575 -25.60 -13.05 -57.35
C ALA A 575 -24.62 -12.64 -58.47
N ASN A 576 -24.57 -11.37 -58.84
CA ASN A 576 -23.64 -10.87 -59.87
C ASN A 576 -22.17 -11.01 -59.42
N VAL A 577 -21.87 -10.64 -58.17
CA VAL A 577 -20.54 -10.85 -57.58
C VAL A 577 -20.18 -12.33 -57.48
N GLN A 578 -21.13 -13.18 -57.09
CA GLN A 578 -20.88 -14.61 -56.99
C GLN A 578 -20.65 -15.28 -58.35
N LEU A 579 -21.40 -14.89 -59.39
CA LEU A 579 -21.17 -15.34 -60.76
C LEU A 579 -19.82 -14.85 -61.31
N HIS A 580 -19.36 -13.68 -60.88
CA HIS A 580 -18.04 -13.17 -61.23
C HIS A 580 -16.91 -13.97 -60.59
N ILE A 581 -17.02 -14.27 -59.31
CA ILE A 581 -16.07 -15.13 -58.58
C ILE A 581 -15.98 -16.53 -59.22
N LEU A 582 -17.10 -17.05 -59.73
CA LEU A 582 -17.16 -18.34 -60.43
C LEU A 582 -16.66 -18.29 -61.88
N GLY A 583 -16.24 -17.11 -62.38
CA GLY A 583 -15.78 -16.93 -63.77
C GLY A 583 -16.90 -17.03 -64.81
N ILE A 584 -18.17 -16.99 -64.39
CA ILE A 584 -19.34 -17.14 -65.26
C ILE A 584 -19.73 -15.79 -65.88
N ARG A 585 -19.43 -14.67 -65.21
CA ARG A 585 -19.80 -13.32 -65.65
C ARG A 585 -18.73 -12.27 -65.32
N ASN A 586 -18.41 -11.38 -66.24
CA ASN A 586 -17.57 -10.22 -65.93
C ASN A 586 -18.42 -9.05 -65.42
N LEU A 587 -17.94 -8.38 -64.37
CA LEU A 587 -18.48 -7.11 -63.90
C LEU A 587 -17.71 -5.99 -64.63
N THR A 588 -18.44 -5.18 -65.39
CA THR A 588 -17.91 -4.01 -66.12
C THR A 588 -18.55 -2.75 -65.60
#